data_AF-A0A5J6LGX6-F1
#
_entry.id   AF-A0A5J6LGX6-F1
#
_cell.length_a   1.000
_cell.length_b   1.000
_cell.length_c   1.000
_cell.angle_alpha   90.00
_cell.angle_beta   90.00
_cell.angle_gamma   90.00
#
_symmetry.space_group_name_H-M   'P 1'
#
loop_
_entity.id
_entity.type
_entity.pdbx_description
1 polymer ?
#
loop_
_entity_poly.entity_id
_entity_poly.type
_entity_poly.pdbx_seq_one_letter_code
_entity_poly.pdbx_strand_id
1 'polypeptide(L)'
;MLNDEQQRVYEWLNDDLSLSVFAEAYKGAAILINQRSAGYVSFVAHVGRDLMNRLASTVAGIKSERVQYQQHIDKLQGGWREEWRLTNEFSSEVAEKGHLIPIDVCQKISTLIDEHKSGRMRSSEADGLFFSTFLDYSDRDKIPDNFLSEWKAAKEWFLGHAHLRDKPFRENIGNDLEKHFNCLDGYLYIAASSQYDRLKDLNEILDATNQ
;
A
#
# COMPACT_ATOMS: atom_id res chain seq x y z
N MET A 1 -4.40 -9.49 -24.94
CA MET A 1 -3.24 -8.83 -25.57
C MET A 1 -3.18 -7.44 -24.96
N LEU A 2 -1.99 -6.94 -24.61
CA LEU A 2 -1.85 -5.58 -24.08
C LEU A 2 -2.17 -4.57 -25.18
N ASN A 3 -2.76 -3.44 -24.81
CA ASN A 3 -2.82 -2.27 -25.69
C ASN A 3 -1.47 -1.51 -25.65
N ASP A 4 -1.32 -0.46 -26.46
CA ASP A 4 -0.06 0.29 -26.56
C ASP A 4 0.37 0.96 -25.24
N GLU A 5 -0.59 1.51 -24.48
CA GLU A 5 -0.33 2.15 -23.19
C GLU A 5 0.16 1.12 -22.17
N GLN A 6 -0.49 -0.04 -22.13
CA GLN A 6 -0.13 -1.14 -21.25
C GLN A 6 1.20 -1.78 -21.65
N GLN A 7 1.48 -1.83 -22.95
CA GLN A 7 2.78 -2.29 -23.45
C GLN A 7 3.90 -1.35 -22.97
N ARG A 8 3.68 -0.03 -23.00
CA ARG A 8 4.65 0.93 -22.46
C ARG A 8 4.88 0.77 -20.95
N VAL A 9 3.82 0.56 -20.17
CA VAL A 9 3.93 0.29 -18.72
C VAL A 9 4.73 -0.98 -18.46
N TYR A 10 4.45 -2.05 -19.22
CA TYR A 10 5.19 -3.30 -19.11
C TYR A 10 6.68 -3.12 -19.39
N GLU A 11 7.04 -2.46 -20.48
CA GLU A 11 8.44 -2.18 -20.85
C GLU A 11 9.13 -1.30 -19.81
N TRP A 12 8.45 -0.28 -19.29
CA TRP A 12 9.00 0.55 -18.22
C TRP A 12 9.28 -0.25 -16.93
N LEU A 13 8.34 -1.10 -16.51
CA LEU A 13 8.55 -1.96 -15.34
C LEU A 13 9.67 -2.97 -15.58
N ASN A 14 9.74 -3.57 -16.77
CA ASN A 14 10.67 -4.65 -17.07
C ASN A 14 12.08 -4.17 -17.40
N ASP A 15 12.19 -3.16 -18.26
CA ASP A 15 13.44 -2.73 -18.87
C ASP A 15 14.00 -1.52 -18.12
N ASP A 16 13.20 -0.46 -17.98
CA ASP A 16 13.65 0.80 -17.38
C ASP A 16 13.91 0.65 -15.87
N LEU A 17 13.00 -0.01 -15.14
CA LEU A 17 13.14 -0.26 -13.71
C LEU A 17 13.82 -1.60 -13.37
N SER A 18 14.01 -2.50 -14.34
CA SER A 18 14.55 -3.84 -14.11
C SER A 18 13.75 -4.67 -13.08
N LEU A 19 12.42 -4.48 -13.01
CA LEU A 19 11.51 -5.13 -12.06
C LEU A 19 10.61 -6.17 -12.75
N SER A 20 11.21 -7.18 -13.37
CA SER A 20 10.50 -8.20 -14.18
C SER A 20 9.32 -8.89 -13.48
N VAL A 21 9.41 -9.14 -12.17
CA VAL A 21 8.32 -9.74 -11.38
C VAL A 21 7.09 -8.82 -11.34
N PHE A 22 7.29 -7.50 -11.20
CA PHE A 22 6.19 -6.54 -11.24
C PHE A 22 5.63 -6.40 -12.65
N ALA A 23 6.49 -6.41 -13.68
CA ALA A 23 6.07 -6.35 -15.08
C ALA A 23 5.18 -7.53 -15.47
N GLU A 24 5.59 -8.76 -15.16
CA GLU A 24 4.79 -9.96 -15.46
C GLU A 24 3.47 -10.00 -14.67
N ALA A 25 3.49 -9.59 -13.40
CA ALA A 25 2.27 -9.47 -12.60
C ALA A 25 1.29 -8.48 -13.21
N TYR A 26 1.77 -7.28 -13.58
CA TYR A 26 0.99 -6.24 -14.25
C TYR A 26 0.39 -6.73 -15.56
N LYS A 27 1.21 -7.34 -16.43
CA LYS A 27 0.77 -7.92 -17.71
C LYS A 27 -0.32 -8.97 -17.52
N GLY A 28 -0.15 -9.85 -16.53
CA GLY A 28 -1.18 -10.82 -16.16
C GLY A 28 -2.49 -10.14 -15.77
N ALA A 29 -2.44 -9.09 -14.96
CA ALA A 29 -3.63 -8.35 -14.55
C ALA A 29 -4.33 -7.65 -15.73
N ALA A 30 -3.58 -6.97 -16.59
CA ALA A 30 -4.09 -6.30 -17.79
C ALA A 30 -4.73 -7.27 -18.80
N ILE A 31 -4.22 -8.50 -18.90
CA ILE A 31 -4.85 -9.54 -19.73
C ILE A 31 -6.13 -10.06 -19.07
N LEU A 32 -6.08 -10.35 -17.77
CA LEU A 32 -7.16 -11.02 -17.05
C LEU A 32 -8.37 -10.12 -16.83
N ILE A 33 -8.19 -8.81 -16.71
CA ILE A 33 -9.32 -7.88 -16.57
C ILE A 33 -10.23 -7.90 -17.81
N ASN A 34 -9.65 -8.11 -19.00
CA ASN A 34 -10.38 -8.22 -20.26
C ASN A 34 -10.98 -9.61 -20.48
N GLN A 35 -10.23 -10.66 -20.13
CA GLN A 35 -10.69 -12.05 -20.33
C GLN A 35 -11.75 -12.48 -19.30
N ARG A 36 -11.74 -11.88 -18.11
CA ARG A 36 -12.67 -12.16 -17.00
C ARG A 36 -12.77 -13.66 -16.66
N SER A 37 -11.66 -14.38 -16.76
CA SER A 37 -11.59 -15.81 -16.42
C SER A 37 -11.80 -16.05 -14.91
N ALA A 38 -12.07 -17.29 -14.51
CA ALA A 38 -12.29 -17.62 -13.10
C ALA A 38 -11.15 -17.09 -12.19
N GLY A 39 -11.51 -16.44 -11.09
CA GLY A 39 -10.55 -15.87 -10.13
C GLY A 39 -9.91 -14.54 -10.54
N TYR A 40 -10.23 -13.97 -11.71
CA TYR A 40 -9.60 -12.74 -12.20
C TYR A 40 -9.70 -11.57 -11.21
N VAL A 41 -10.83 -11.40 -10.51
CA VAL A 41 -11.02 -10.30 -9.55
C VAL A 41 -9.95 -10.36 -8.45
N SER A 42 -9.79 -11.51 -7.80
CA SER A 42 -8.81 -11.67 -6.72
C SER A 42 -7.39 -11.57 -7.23
N PHE A 43 -7.09 -12.10 -8.41
CA PHE A 43 -5.76 -11.97 -9.01
C PHE A 43 -5.42 -10.51 -9.31
N VAL A 44 -6.27 -9.80 -10.06
CA VAL A 44 -6.07 -8.40 -10.42
C VAL A 44 -6.00 -7.54 -9.16
N ALA A 45 -6.84 -7.82 -8.16
CA ALA A 45 -6.79 -7.11 -6.89
C ALA A 45 -5.50 -7.37 -6.10
N HIS A 46 -4.97 -8.59 -6.11
CA HIS A 46 -3.66 -8.89 -5.53
C HIS A 46 -2.55 -8.11 -6.21
N VAL A 47 -2.52 -8.11 -7.55
CA VAL A 47 -1.53 -7.38 -8.33
C VAL A 47 -1.64 -5.87 -8.09
N GLY A 48 -2.85 -5.31 -8.14
CA GLY A 48 -3.08 -3.89 -7.90
C GLY A 48 -2.64 -3.46 -6.51
N ARG A 49 -2.98 -4.25 -5.48
CA ARG A 49 -2.50 -4.03 -4.12
C ARG A 49 -0.97 -4.03 -4.04
N ASP A 50 -0.32 -4.99 -4.68
CA ASP A 50 1.14 -5.13 -4.58
C ASP A 50 1.87 -4.02 -5.35
N LEU A 51 1.41 -3.64 -6.53
CA LEU A 51 1.93 -2.48 -7.27
C LEU A 51 1.79 -1.20 -6.44
N MET A 52 0.61 -0.91 -5.91
CA MET A 52 0.35 0.33 -5.17
C MET A 52 1.06 0.42 -3.81
N ASN A 53 1.42 -0.72 -3.20
CA ASN A 53 2.10 -0.74 -1.91
C ASN A 53 3.61 -0.93 -2.00
N ARG A 54 4.09 -1.65 -3.01
CA ARG A 54 5.47 -2.17 -3.04
C ARG A 54 6.30 -1.61 -4.17
N LEU A 55 5.72 -1.12 -5.26
CA LEU A 55 6.50 -0.67 -6.41
C LEU A 55 7.43 0.49 -6.03
N ALA A 56 6.87 1.58 -5.51
CA ALA A 56 7.64 2.77 -5.14
C ALA A 56 8.68 2.49 -4.04
N SER A 57 8.31 1.73 -3.02
CA SER A 57 9.24 1.34 -1.96
C SER A 57 10.37 0.43 -2.46
N THR A 58 10.10 -0.44 -3.43
CA THR A 58 11.13 -1.29 -4.05
C THR A 58 12.12 -0.45 -4.84
N VAL A 59 11.65 0.50 -5.65
CA VAL A 59 12.51 1.42 -6.42
C VAL A 59 13.34 2.31 -5.48
N ALA A 60 12.74 2.81 -4.41
CA ALA A 60 13.43 3.62 -3.40
C ALA A 60 14.37 2.81 -2.48
N GLY A 61 14.48 1.49 -2.65
CA GLY A 61 15.31 0.62 -1.79
C GLY A 61 14.81 0.50 -0.35
N ILE A 62 13.55 0.85 -0.09
CA ILE A 62 12.94 0.81 1.25
C ILE A 62 12.49 -0.62 1.55
N LYS A 63 13.05 -1.20 2.62
CA LYS A 63 12.67 -2.56 3.05
C LYS A 63 11.21 -2.62 3.52
N SER A 64 10.40 -3.38 2.80
CA SER A 64 9.02 -3.71 3.17
C SER A 64 9.00 -4.99 4.02
N GLU A 65 9.46 -4.88 5.27
CA GLU A 65 9.35 -5.97 6.24
C GLU A 65 8.00 -5.86 6.98
N ARG A 66 7.17 -6.90 6.86
CA ARG A 66 5.93 -7.04 7.63
C ARG A 66 6.29 -7.20 9.11
N VAL A 67 5.66 -6.39 9.96
CA VAL A 67 5.77 -6.54 11.43
C VAL A 67 5.29 -7.93 11.81
N GLN A 68 6.15 -8.70 12.47
CA GLN A 68 5.90 -10.10 12.78
C GLN A 68 5.15 -10.23 14.11
N TYR A 69 3.97 -9.60 14.23
CA TYR A 69 3.22 -9.53 15.49
C TYR A 69 3.14 -10.87 16.24
N GLN A 70 2.83 -11.95 15.52
CA GLN A 70 2.77 -13.29 16.11
C GLN A 70 4.08 -13.65 16.82
N GLN A 71 5.22 -13.48 16.14
CA GLN A 71 6.53 -13.78 16.72
C GLN A 71 6.84 -12.88 17.93
N HIS A 72 6.44 -11.60 17.91
CA HIS A 72 6.65 -10.71 19.06
C HIS A 72 5.75 -11.08 20.25
N ILE A 73 4.49 -11.40 19.99
CA ILE A 73 3.53 -11.81 21.01
C ILE A 73 3.95 -13.15 21.62
N ASP A 74 4.40 -14.11 20.82
CA ASP A 74 4.92 -15.40 21.32
C ASP A 74 6.13 -15.19 22.26
N LYS A 75 7.04 -14.27 21.91
CA LYS A 75 8.19 -13.90 22.76
C LYS A 75 7.78 -13.16 24.05
N LEU A 76 6.71 -12.38 23.99
CA LEU A 76 6.15 -11.66 25.14
C LEU A 76 5.43 -12.62 26.09
N GLN A 77 4.69 -13.59 25.56
CA GLN A 77 3.90 -14.54 26.34
C GLN A 77 4.76 -15.30 27.36
N GLY A 78 5.99 -15.69 26.99
CA GLY A 78 6.90 -16.39 27.89
C GLY A 78 7.39 -15.55 29.10
N GLY A 79 7.29 -14.22 29.03
CA GLY A 79 7.62 -13.32 30.15
C GLY A 79 6.40 -12.68 30.82
N TRP A 80 5.20 -12.91 30.29
CA TRP A 80 3.97 -12.31 30.77
C TRP A 80 3.46 -13.06 32.01
N ARG A 81 3.09 -12.32 33.07
CA ARG A 81 2.52 -12.90 34.30
C ARG A 81 1.03 -12.65 34.36
N GLU A 82 0.27 -13.66 34.82
CA GLU A 82 -1.18 -13.56 35.01
C GLU A 82 -1.57 -12.45 35.99
N GLU A 83 -0.71 -12.14 36.96
CA GLU A 83 -0.93 -11.06 37.93
C GLU A 83 -0.99 -9.66 37.29
N TRP A 84 -0.47 -9.48 36.07
CA TRP A 84 -0.55 -8.23 35.31
C TRP A 84 -1.83 -8.12 34.49
N ARG A 85 -2.65 -9.18 34.45
CA ARG A 85 -3.92 -9.19 33.76
C ARG A 85 -4.95 -8.44 34.60
N LEU A 86 -5.50 -7.36 34.08
CA LEU A 86 -6.61 -6.67 34.71
C LEU A 86 -7.84 -7.59 34.72
N THR A 87 -8.28 -8.01 35.90
CA THR A 87 -9.62 -8.55 36.12
C THR A 87 -10.58 -7.36 36.25
N ASN A 88 -11.73 -7.41 35.58
CA ASN A 88 -12.76 -6.34 35.55
C ASN A 88 -13.40 -6.01 36.91
N GLU A 89 -12.82 -6.43 38.02
CA GLU A 89 -13.22 -6.06 39.38
C GLU A 89 -12.61 -4.69 39.74
N PHE A 90 -13.02 -3.64 39.05
CA PHE A 90 -12.77 -2.28 39.49
C PHE A 90 -13.67 -1.97 40.68
N SER A 91 -13.22 -2.34 41.88
CA SER A 91 -13.70 -1.74 43.13
C SER A 91 -13.30 -0.26 43.13
N SER A 92 -14.23 0.64 43.42
CA SER A 92 -14.09 2.10 43.33
C SER A 92 -13.07 2.73 44.29
N GLU A 93 -12.28 1.92 45.00
CA GLU A 93 -11.19 2.32 45.89
C GLU A 93 -9.86 1.72 45.41
N VAL A 94 -9.39 2.07 44.21
CA VAL A 94 -8.08 1.64 43.75
C VAL A 94 -7.04 2.67 44.18
N ALA A 95 -6.40 2.45 45.33
CA ALA A 95 -5.04 2.95 45.52
C ALA A 95 -4.21 2.47 44.33
N GLU A 96 -3.46 3.35 43.66
CA GLU A 96 -2.60 3.03 42.51
C GLU A 96 -1.63 1.89 42.86
N LYS A 97 -2.06 0.63 42.69
CA LYS A 97 -1.23 -0.55 42.83
C LYS A 97 -0.62 -0.84 41.48
N GLY A 98 0.55 -0.28 41.24
CA GLY A 98 1.38 -0.64 40.10
C GLY A 98 2.02 -2.01 40.29
N HIS A 99 2.21 -2.73 39.18
CA HIS A 99 3.05 -3.93 39.15
C HIS A 99 4.45 -3.54 38.66
N LEU A 100 5.49 -4.14 39.27
CA LEU A 100 6.85 -4.03 38.76
C LEU A 100 7.00 -4.98 37.56
N ILE A 101 7.18 -4.41 36.37
CA ILE A 101 7.41 -5.17 35.14
C ILE A 101 8.93 -5.30 34.92
N PRO A 102 9.47 -6.52 34.75
CA PRO A 102 10.87 -6.73 34.42
C PRO A 102 11.32 -5.98 33.17
N ILE A 103 12.56 -5.50 33.19
CA ILE A 103 13.12 -4.67 32.11
C ILE A 103 13.14 -5.40 30.75
N ASP A 104 13.33 -6.72 30.74
CA ASP A 104 13.34 -7.53 29.51
C ASP A 104 11.94 -7.58 28.87
N VAL A 105 10.87 -7.60 29.68
CA VAL A 105 9.49 -7.51 29.19
C VAL A 105 9.23 -6.11 28.63
N CYS A 106 9.66 -5.05 29.33
CA CYS A 106 9.58 -3.68 28.83
C CYS A 106 10.29 -3.52 27.48
N GLN A 107 11.50 -4.07 27.32
CA GLN A 107 12.25 -4.05 26.06
C GLN A 107 11.52 -4.75 24.91
N LYS A 108 10.88 -5.90 25.17
CA LYS A 108 10.07 -6.61 24.17
C LYS A 108 8.84 -5.79 23.76
N ILE A 109 8.19 -5.12 24.70
CA ILE A 109 7.07 -4.20 24.43
C ILE A 109 7.56 -3.01 23.60
N SER A 110 8.67 -2.37 23.98
CA SER A 110 9.26 -1.27 23.21
C SER A 110 9.60 -1.69 21.79
N THR A 111 10.25 -2.84 21.60
CA THR A 111 10.57 -3.38 20.27
C THR A 111 9.30 -3.56 19.42
N LEU A 112 8.24 -4.13 20.00
CA LEU A 112 6.96 -4.29 19.31
C LEU A 112 6.33 -2.94 18.94
N ILE A 113 6.38 -1.95 19.83
CA ILE A 113 5.86 -0.59 19.58
C ILE A 113 6.66 0.09 18.48
N ASP A 114 7.98 -0.02 18.50
CA ASP A 114 8.86 0.60 17.51
C ASP A 114 8.64 -0.03 16.13
N GLU A 115 8.57 -1.36 16.05
CA GLU A 115 8.20 -2.04 14.80
C GLU A 115 6.81 -1.64 14.31
N HIS A 116 5.82 -1.54 15.21
CA HIS A 116 4.47 -1.08 14.87
C HIS A 116 4.48 0.35 14.31
N LYS A 117 5.20 1.27 14.96
CA LYS A 117 5.34 2.67 14.49
C LYS A 117 6.02 2.73 13.14
N SER A 118 7.14 2.03 12.97
CA SER A 118 7.84 1.96 11.68
C SER A 118 6.96 1.34 10.59
N GLY A 119 6.14 0.33 10.90
CA GLY A 119 5.19 -0.26 9.96
C GLY A 119 4.03 0.68 9.60
N ARG A 120 3.53 1.47 10.57
CA ARG A 120 2.43 2.43 10.37
C ARG A 120 2.84 3.65 9.56
N MET A 121 3.99 4.25 9.85
CA MET A 121 4.53 5.36 9.05
C MET A 121 4.67 4.95 7.59
N ARG A 122 5.20 3.74 7.33
CA ARG A 122 5.31 3.17 5.99
C ARG A 122 3.97 3.05 5.26
N SER A 123 2.88 2.72 5.96
CA SER A 123 1.55 2.61 5.32
C SER A 123 0.93 3.97 4.97
N SER A 124 1.13 5.00 5.80
CA SER A 124 0.56 6.34 5.58
C SER A 124 1.40 7.22 4.64
N GLU A 125 2.71 6.96 4.58
CA GLU A 125 3.66 7.60 3.67
C GLU A 125 3.68 6.92 2.29
N ALA A 126 3.38 5.61 2.23
CA ALA A 126 3.37 4.86 0.96
C ALA A 126 2.44 5.47 -0.10
N ASP A 127 1.34 6.11 0.31
CA ASP A 127 0.42 6.74 -0.65
C ASP A 127 1.07 7.92 -1.37
N GLY A 128 1.88 8.73 -0.67
CA GLY A 128 2.66 9.82 -1.27
C GLY A 128 3.98 9.34 -1.88
N LEU A 129 4.46 8.16 -1.48
CA LEU A 129 5.72 7.62 -1.95
C LEU A 129 5.71 7.36 -3.46
N PHE A 130 4.59 6.90 -4.02
CA PHE A 130 4.45 6.74 -5.47
C PHE A 130 4.66 8.06 -6.21
N PHE A 131 3.95 9.11 -5.78
CA PHE A 131 4.00 10.44 -6.39
C PHE A 131 5.38 11.10 -6.25
N SER A 132 6.03 10.95 -5.10
CA SER A 132 7.39 11.47 -4.91
C SER A 132 8.44 10.67 -5.69
N THR A 133 8.28 9.35 -5.84
CA THR A 133 9.26 8.50 -6.53
C THR A 133 9.18 8.64 -8.04
N PHE A 134 7.98 8.75 -8.61
CA PHE A 134 7.78 8.67 -10.06
C PHE A 134 7.21 9.94 -10.70
N LEU A 135 6.64 10.86 -9.90
CA LEU A 135 5.95 12.05 -10.39
C LEU A 135 6.49 13.37 -9.80
N ASP A 136 7.67 13.32 -9.16
CA ASP A 136 8.41 14.48 -8.59
C ASP A 136 7.61 15.40 -7.67
N TYR A 137 6.59 14.84 -7.01
CA TYR A 137 5.96 15.50 -5.88
C TYR A 137 6.79 15.23 -4.62
N SER A 138 7.96 15.87 -4.53
CA SER A 138 8.85 15.74 -3.36
C SER A 138 8.19 16.23 -2.07
N ASP A 139 7.27 17.19 -2.20
CA ASP A 139 6.43 17.69 -1.11
C ASP A 139 5.02 17.11 -1.24
N ARG A 140 4.61 16.36 -0.22
CA ARG A 140 3.29 15.71 -0.18
C ARG A 140 2.15 16.71 -0.24
N ASP A 141 2.33 17.89 0.35
CA ASP A 141 1.30 18.92 0.43
C ASP A 141 1.05 19.58 -0.94
N LYS A 142 1.91 19.31 -1.93
CA LYS A 142 1.75 19.73 -3.32
C LYS A 142 1.07 18.70 -4.21
N ILE A 143 0.87 17.46 -3.75
CA ILE A 143 0.13 16.46 -4.51
C ILE A 143 -1.33 16.91 -4.56
N PRO A 144 -1.96 17.03 -5.76
CA PRO A 144 -3.37 17.35 -5.85
C PRO A 144 -4.24 16.38 -5.02
N ASP A 145 -5.12 16.92 -4.17
CA ASP A 145 -5.94 16.11 -3.25
C ASP A 145 -6.79 15.05 -3.97
N ASN A 146 -7.25 15.37 -5.18
CA ASN A 146 -7.99 14.44 -6.02
C ASN A 146 -7.13 13.24 -6.43
N PHE A 147 -5.83 13.44 -6.70
CA PHE A 147 -4.95 12.34 -7.08
C PHE A 147 -4.69 11.40 -5.91
N LEU A 148 -4.39 11.98 -4.75
CA LEU A 148 -4.11 11.20 -3.55
C LEU A 148 -5.36 10.45 -3.06
N SER A 149 -6.54 11.06 -3.15
CA SER A 149 -7.80 10.42 -2.76
C SER A 149 -8.21 9.30 -3.71
N GLU A 150 -8.06 9.48 -5.02
CA GLU A 150 -8.30 8.41 -6.01
C GLU A 150 -7.34 7.23 -5.82
N TRP A 151 -6.05 7.52 -5.62
CA TRP A 151 -5.04 6.51 -5.34
C TRP A 151 -5.36 5.71 -4.07
N LYS A 152 -5.71 6.40 -2.98
CA LYS A 152 -6.13 5.76 -1.72
C LYS A 152 -7.36 4.89 -1.91
N ALA A 153 -8.38 5.40 -2.61
CA ALA A 153 -9.61 4.66 -2.84
C ALA A 153 -9.36 3.38 -3.65
N ALA A 154 -8.54 3.43 -4.70
CA ALA A 154 -8.15 2.26 -5.47
C ALA A 154 -7.33 1.26 -4.65
N LYS A 155 -6.36 1.74 -3.86
CA LYS A 155 -5.54 0.90 -2.98
C LYS A 155 -6.39 0.18 -1.92
N GLU A 156 -7.29 0.89 -1.25
CA GLU A 156 -8.21 0.29 -0.26
C GLU A 156 -9.13 -0.74 -0.91
N TRP A 157 -9.62 -0.45 -2.12
CA TRP A 157 -10.45 -1.39 -2.84
C TRP A 157 -9.68 -2.67 -3.18
N PHE A 158 -8.48 -2.57 -3.73
CA PHE A 158 -7.65 -3.75 -4.03
C PHE A 158 -7.31 -4.55 -2.77
N LEU A 159 -6.97 -3.87 -1.67
CA LEU A 159 -6.70 -4.53 -0.39
C LEU A 159 -7.90 -5.36 0.09
N GLY A 160 -9.12 -4.83 -0.04
CA GLY A 160 -10.35 -5.51 0.36
C GLY A 160 -10.77 -6.68 -0.54
N HIS A 161 -10.20 -6.80 -1.74
CA HIS A 161 -10.62 -7.77 -2.76
C HIS A 161 -9.52 -8.77 -3.18
N ALA A 162 -8.29 -8.59 -2.69
CA ALA A 162 -7.17 -9.46 -2.98
C ALA A 162 -7.39 -10.91 -2.49
N HIS A 163 -7.84 -11.08 -1.24
CA HIS A 163 -7.93 -12.40 -0.64
C HIS A 163 -9.20 -13.17 -1.04
N LEU A 164 -9.11 -14.51 -0.95
CA LEU A 164 -10.29 -15.38 -1.10
C LEU A 164 -11.35 -15.04 -0.06
N ARG A 165 -12.61 -15.18 -0.47
CA ARG A 165 -13.78 -14.78 0.32
C ARG A 165 -14.72 -15.97 0.49
N ASP A 166 -15.37 -16.04 1.63
CA ASP A 166 -16.43 -17.03 1.89
C ASP A 166 -17.70 -16.75 1.09
N LYS A 167 -17.94 -15.46 0.77
CA LYS A 167 -19.10 -15.01 -0.01
C LYS A 167 -18.67 -14.65 -1.44
N PRO A 168 -19.50 -14.97 -2.45
CA PRO A 168 -19.23 -14.56 -3.82
C PRO A 168 -19.23 -13.03 -3.95
N PHE A 169 -18.57 -12.53 -4.99
CA PHE A 169 -18.60 -11.10 -5.31
C PHE A 169 -20.01 -10.66 -5.72
N ARG A 170 -20.30 -9.38 -5.53
CA ARG A 170 -21.55 -8.75 -5.99
C ARG A 170 -21.56 -8.65 -7.52
N GLU A 171 -22.75 -8.55 -8.10
CA GLU A 171 -22.97 -8.56 -9.56
C GLU A 171 -22.19 -7.47 -10.31
N ASN A 172 -21.98 -6.30 -9.69
CA ASN A 172 -21.27 -5.16 -10.29
C ASN A 172 -19.76 -5.11 -10.03
N ILE A 173 -19.16 -6.16 -9.44
CA ILE A 173 -17.74 -6.14 -9.06
C ILE A 173 -16.80 -5.89 -10.25
N GLY A 174 -17.19 -6.31 -11.45
CA GLY A 174 -16.40 -6.12 -12.66
C GLY A 174 -16.22 -4.64 -13.00
N ASN A 175 -17.28 -3.84 -12.85
CA ASN A 175 -17.24 -2.40 -13.11
C ASN A 175 -16.39 -1.68 -12.05
N ASP A 176 -16.51 -2.09 -10.79
CA ASP A 176 -15.67 -1.56 -9.71
C ASP A 176 -14.19 -1.90 -9.96
N LEU A 177 -13.91 -3.15 -10.33
CA LEU A 177 -12.56 -3.60 -10.66
C LEU A 177 -11.97 -2.78 -11.82
N GLU A 178 -12.71 -2.61 -12.90
CA GLU A 178 -12.27 -1.82 -14.06
C GLU A 178 -11.99 -0.39 -13.69
N LYS A 179 -12.86 0.26 -12.90
CA LYS A 179 -12.62 1.62 -12.41
C LYS A 179 -11.30 1.73 -11.63
N HIS A 180 -11.07 0.83 -10.69
CA HIS A 180 -9.88 0.87 -9.84
C HIS A 180 -8.61 0.44 -10.58
N PHE A 181 -8.73 -0.50 -11.51
CA PHE A 181 -7.64 -0.88 -12.40
C PHE A 181 -7.25 0.26 -13.34
N ASN A 182 -8.21 0.94 -13.97
CA ASN A 182 -7.92 2.08 -14.84
C ASN A 182 -7.25 3.24 -14.09
N CYS A 183 -7.61 3.45 -12.82
CA CYS A 183 -6.90 4.40 -11.95
C CYS A 183 -5.43 4.02 -11.79
N LEU A 184 -5.14 2.78 -11.41
CA LEU A 184 -3.77 2.26 -11.31
C LEU A 184 -3.03 2.34 -12.65
N ASP A 185 -3.65 1.83 -13.71
CA ASP A 185 -3.08 1.73 -15.05
C ASP A 185 -2.72 3.12 -15.59
N GLY A 186 -3.61 4.10 -15.40
CA GLY A 186 -3.37 5.49 -15.79
C GLY A 186 -2.17 6.11 -15.06
N TYR A 187 -2.05 5.94 -13.74
CA TYR A 187 -0.89 6.46 -13.00
C TYR A 187 0.42 5.76 -13.38
N LEU A 188 0.39 4.45 -13.59
CA LEU A 188 1.57 3.72 -14.08
C LEU A 188 1.95 4.17 -15.48
N TYR A 189 0.97 4.43 -16.36
CA TYR A 189 1.24 4.93 -17.69
C TYR A 189 1.79 6.36 -17.68
N ILE A 190 1.29 7.24 -16.81
CA ILE A 190 1.85 8.59 -16.63
C ILE A 190 3.31 8.51 -16.15
N ALA A 191 3.62 7.61 -15.23
CA ALA A 191 4.98 7.38 -14.75
C ALA A 191 5.90 6.77 -15.83
N ALA A 192 5.38 5.83 -16.62
CA ALA A 192 6.11 5.16 -17.69
C ALA A 192 6.32 6.06 -18.90
N SER A 193 5.34 6.91 -19.21
CA SER A 193 5.42 7.84 -20.32
C SER A 193 6.20 9.07 -19.88
N SER A 194 7.03 9.62 -20.75
CA SER A 194 7.57 10.98 -20.57
C SER A 194 6.49 12.08 -20.51
N GLN A 195 5.21 11.74 -20.32
CA GLN A 195 4.17 12.66 -19.91
C GLN A 195 4.45 13.29 -18.55
N TYR A 196 5.30 12.69 -17.72
CA TYR A 196 5.89 13.39 -16.57
C TYR A 196 6.61 14.69 -16.99
N ASP A 197 7.46 14.67 -18.03
CA ASP A 197 8.11 15.88 -18.55
C ASP A 197 7.07 16.88 -19.11
N ARG A 198 6.01 16.40 -19.75
CA ARG A 198 4.94 17.28 -20.30
C ARG A 198 4.00 17.83 -19.23
N LEU A 199 3.72 17.11 -18.14
CA LEU A 199 2.91 17.58 -17.00
C LEU A 199 3.68 18.63 -16.19
N LYS A 200 5.01 18.48 -16.09
CA LYS A 200 5.90 19.49 -15.51
C LYS A 200 5.85 20.79 -16.31
N ASP A 201 6.02 20.72 -17.63
CA ASP A 201 5.94 21.89 -18.51
C ASP A 201 4.55 22.57 -18.43
N LEU A 202 3.48 21.80 -18.29
CA LEU A 202 2.11 22.33 -18.20
C LEU A 202 1.83 23.06 -16.87
N ASN A 203 2.32 22.52 -15.75
CA ASN A 203 2.18 23.15 -14.43
C ASN A 203 3.05 24.41 -14.30
N GLU A 204 4.26 24.42 -14.87
CA GLU A 204 5.10 25.63 -14.92
C GLU A 204 4.43 26.77 -15.71
N ILE A 205 3.69 26.45 -16.78
CA ILE A 205 2.90 27.44 -17.55
C ILE A 205 1.70 27.95 -16.74
N LEU A 206 1.01 27.08 -16.00
CA LEU A 206 -0.14 27.47 -15.18
C LEU A 206 0.26 28.35 -13.99
N ASP A 207 1.41 28.10 -13.36
CA ASP A 207 1.96 28.93 -12.28
C ASP A 207 2.46 30.28 -12.77
N ALA A 208 3.03 30.35 -13.98
CA ALA A 208 3.44 31.61 -14.61
C ALA A 208 2.25 32.48 -15.08
N THR A 209 1.09 31.88 -15.33
CA THR A 209 -0.12 32.59 -15.78
C THR A 209 -1.00 33.09 -14.62
N ASN A 210 -0.76 32.58 -13.41
CA ASN A 210 -1.47 32.98 -12.18
C ASN A 210 -0.69 34.02 -11.33
N GLN A 211 0.37 34.63 -11.87
CA GLN A 211 1.02 35.84 -11.34
C GLN A 211 0.58 37.08 -12.11
#